data_AF-A0A2N9N7X7-F1
#
_entry.id   AF-A0A2N9N7X7-F1
#
_cell.length_a   1.000
_cell.length_b   1.000
_cell.length_c   1.000
_cell.angle_alpha   90.00
_cell.angle_beta   90.00
_cell.angle_gamma   90.00
#
_symmetry.space_group_name_H-M   'P 1'
#
loop_
_entity.id
_entity.type
_entity.pdbx_description
1 polymer ?
#
loop_
_entity_poly.entity_id
_entity_poly.type
_entity_poly.pdbx_seq_one_letter_code
_entity_poly.pdbx_strand_id
1 'polypeptide(L)' 'MNVVVRSEDGAVSLLVDEIGDVVEVDDSSFEPAPEMLRASIRSMILGVHKLNDRLMHVLDTEKACEMAEAVQAAARS' A
#
# COMPACT_ATOMS: atom_id res chain seq x y z
N MET A 1 3.30 -15.06 -1.43
CA MET A 1 3.53 -14.73 -2.86
C MET A 1 4.19 -13.36 -2.94
N ASN A 2 4.87 -13.00 -4.04
CA ASN A 2 5.58 -11.71 -4.13
C ASN A 2 4.97 -10.80 -5.21
N VAL A 3 4.81 -9.53 -4.88
CA VAL A 3 4.53 -8.43 -5.83
C VAL A 3 5.77 -7.58 -5.94
N VAL A 4 6.25 -7.36 -7.16
CA VAL A 4 7.45 -6.54 -7.39
C VAL A 4 7.03 -5.14 -7.79
N VAL A 5 7.44 -4.15 -6.99
CA VAL A 5 7.25 -2.72 -7.25
C VAL A 5 8.61 -2.14 -7.63
N ARG A 6 8.65 -1.22 -8.60
CA ARG A 6 9.86 -0.45 -8.92
C ARG A 6 9.74 0.93 -8.29
N SER A 7 10.61 1.22 -7.34
CA SER A 7 10.90 2.57 -6.86
C SER A 7 12.03 3.19 -7.68
N GLU A 8 12.36 4.45 -7.39
CA GLU A 8 13.52 5.13 -7.98
C GLU A 8 14.85 4.42 -7.63
N ASP A 9 14.93 3.85 -6.43
CA ASP A 9 16.12 3.18 -5.89
C ASP A 9 16.26 1.71 -6.30
N GLY A 10 15.22 1.12 -6.91
CA GLY A 10 15.28 -0.21 -7.49
C GLY A 10 13.99 -1.02 -7.35
N ALA A 11 14.11 -2.33 -7.51
CA ALA A 11 12.98 -3.24 -7.38
C ALA A 11 12.83 -3.71 -5.92
N VAL A 12 11.65 -3.51 -5.36
CA VAL A 12 11.26 -3.98 -4.03
C VAL A 12 10.25 -5.11 -4.18
N SER A 13 10.47 -6.23 -3.48
CA SER A 13 9.56 -7.36 -3.44
C SER A 13 8.68 -7.29 -2.19
N LEU A 14 7.39 -7.04 -2.36
CA LEU A 14 6.39 -7.06 -1.30
C LEU A 14 5.83 -8.47 -1.15
N LEU A 15 5.88 -9.00 0.07
CA LEU A 15 5.23 -10.28 0.39
C LEU A 15 3.72 -10.04 0.55
N VAL A 16 2.92 -10.77 -0.23
CA VAL A 16 1.45 -10.75 -0.18
C VAL A 16 0.92 -12.16 0.02
N ASP A 17 -0.25 -12.26 0.65
CA ASP A 17 -0.94 -13.54 0.83
C ASP A 17 -1.45 -14.07 -0.52
N GLU A 18 -2.14 -13.21 -1.28
CA GLU A 18 -2.79 -13.53 -2.55
C GLU A 18 -2.78 -12.31 -3.50
N ILE A 19 -2.81 -12.56 -4.81
CA ILE A 19 -3.04 -11.52 -5.82
C ILE A 19 -4.52 -11.55 -6.20
N GLY A 20 -5.19 -10.41 -6.05
CA GLY A 20 -6.56 -10.23 -6.51
C GLY A 20 -6.66 -9.83 -7.99
N ASP A 21 -7.88 -9.52 -8.42
CA ASP A 21 -8.16 -9.06 -9.78
C ASP A 21 -7.83 -7.57 -9.98
N VAL A 22 -7.75 -7.16 -11.24
CA VAL A 22 -7.75 -5.74 -11.62
C VAL A 22 -9.17 -5.21 -11.51
N VAL A 23 -9.36 -4.18 -10.70
CA VAL A 23 -10.67 -3.56 -10.44
C VAL A 23 -10.68 -2.14 -10.98
N GLU A 24 -11.63 -1.85 -11.88
CA GLU A 24 -11.92 -0.48 -12.28
C GLU A 24 -12.74 0.21 -11.18
N VAL A 25 -12.32 1.42 -10.81
CA VAL A 25 -12.96 2.21 -9.75
C VAL A 25 -13.35 3.57 -10.29
N ASP A 26 -14.45 4.11 -9.77
CA ASP A 26 -14.90 5.46 -10.06
C ASP A 26 -14.29 6.45 -9.05
N ASP A 27 -13.86 7.63 -9.50
CA ASP A 27 -13.27 8.65 -8.63
C ASP A 27 -14.22 9.08 -7.49
N SER A 28 -15.54 9.03 -7.71
CA SER A 28 -16.54 9.34 -6.69
C SER A 28 -16.61 8.32 -5.55
N SER A 29 -16.05 7.11 -5.73
CA SER A 29 -15.96 6.10 -4.68
C SER A 29 -14.77 6.32 -3.74
N PHE A 30 -13.87 7.24 -4.08
CA PHE A 30 -12.68 7.53 -3.29
C PHE A 30 -13.00 8.40 -2.07
N GLU A 31 -12.52 7.96 -0.92
CA GLU A 31 -12.67 8.66 0.35
C GLU A 31 -11.32 8.72 1.08
N PRO A 32 -11.14 9.73 1.95
CA PRO A 32 -9.94 9.81 2.79
C PRO A 32 -9.80 8.57 3.67
N ALA A 33 -8.55 8.22 3.99
CA ALA A 33 -8.25 7.07 4.81
C ALA A 33 -8.96 7.17 6.18
N PRO A 34 -9.65 6.11 6.65
CA PRO A 34 -10.42 6.16 7.89
C PRO A 34 -9.60 6.60 9.10
N GLU A 35 -10.17 7.47 9.93
CA GLU A 35 -9.47 8.01 11.11
C GLU A 35 -9.13 6.94 12.15
N MET A 36 -9.87 5.82 12.16
CA MET A 36 -9.65 4.68 13.05
C MET A 36 -8.37 3.89 12.73
N LEU A 37 -7.75 4.10 11.56
CA LEU A 37 -6.46 3.51 11.26
C LEU A 37 -5.38 4.08 12.18
N ARG A 38 -4.48 3.22 12.66
CA ARG A 38 -3.27 3.65 13.37
C ARG A 38 -2.48 4.62 12.49
N ALA A 39 -1.93 5.67 13.07
CA ALA A 39 -1.24 6.73 12.34
C ALA A 39 -0.15 6.22 11.39
N SER A 40 0.63 5.21 11.82
CA SER A 40 1.68 4.58 11.00
C SER A 40 1.14 3.84 9.78
N ILE A 41 -0.04 3.24 9.87
CA ILE A 41 -0.69 2.59 8.73
C ILE A 41 -1.33 3.66 7.85
N ARG A 42 -2.01 4.64 8.46
CA ARG A 42 -2.68 5.72 7.74
C ARG A 42 -1.71 6.55 6.90
N SER A 43 -0.47 6.75 7.33
CA SER A 43 0.54 7.48 6.54
C SER A 43 0.95 6.75 5.24
N MET A 44 0.76 5.43 5.17
CA MET A 44 1.02 4.61 3.98
C MET A 44 -0.22 4.42 3.09
N ILE A 45 -1.39 4.91 3.50
CA ILE A 45 -2.63 4.75 2.74
C ILE A 45 -3.01 6.10 2.15
N LEU A 46 -3.15 6.17 0.82
CA LEU A 46 -3.59 7.38 0.13
C LEU A 46 -5.08 7.67 0.38
N GLY A 47 -5.88 6.61 0.49
CA GLY A 47 -7.30 6.65 0.79
C GLY A 47 -7.95 5.29 0.62
N VAL A 48 -9.26 5.26 0.50
CA VAL A 48 -10.04 4.04 0.30
C VAL A 48 -11.04 4.22 -0.82
N HIS A 49 -11.23 3.20 -1.64
CA HIS A 49 -12.40 3.09 -2.49
C HIS A 49 -13.47 2.25 -1.78
N LYS A 50 -14.69 2.78 -1.72
CA LYS A 50 -15.86 2.01 -1.29
C LYS A 50 -16.36 1.16 -2.44
N LEU A 51 -16.19 -0.16 -2.31
CA LEU A 51 -16.80 -1.14 -3.20
C LEU A 51 -18.05 -1.72 -2.52
N ASN A 52 -18.88 -2.47 -3.27
CA ASN A 52 -20.19 -2.93 -2.79
C ASN A 52 -20.16 -3.57 -1.39
N ASP A 53 -19.24 -4.52 -1.16
CA ASP A 53 -19.20 -5.30 0.09
C ASP A 53 -17.82 -5.25 0.77
N ARG A 54 -16.94 -4.32 0.35
CA ARG A 54 -15.57 -4.23 0.87
C ARG A 54 -14.99 -2.84 0.68
N LEU A 55 -14.01 -2.52 1.51
CA LEU A 55 -13.14 -1.36 1.31
C LEU A 55 -11.87 -1.81 0.60
N MET A 56 -11.44 -1.04 -0.40
CA MET A 56 -10.14 -1.23 -1.04
C MET A 56 -9.23 -0.08 -0.63
N HIS A 57 -8.24 -0.37 0.21
CA HIS A 57 -7.23 0.60 0.61
C HIS A 57 -6.22 0.82 -0.52
N VAL A 58 -5.98 2.08 -0.86
CA VAL A 58 -4.98 2.45 -1.85
C VAL A 58 -3.65 2.64 -1.14
N LEU A 59 -2.74 1.69 -1.33
CA LEU A 59 -1.40 1.74 -0.75
C LEU A 59 -0.55 2.76 -1.50
N ASP A 60 0.11 3.64 -0.74
CA ASP A 60 1.20 4.49 -1.21
C ASP A 60 2.45 3.62 -1.40
N THR A 61 2.69 3.18 -2.63
CA THR A 61 3.78 2.25 -2.94
C THR A 61 5.16 2.86 -2.77
N GLU A 62 5.30 4.18 -2.94
CA GLU A 62 6.57 4.88 -2.72
C GLU A 62 6.96 4.83 -1.25
N LYS A 63 6.07 5.28 -0.35
CA LYS A 63 6.32 5.19 1.10
C LYS A 63 6.50 3.75 1.59
N ALA A 64 5.77 2.80 1.02
CA ALA A 64 5.93 1.39 1.36
C ALA A 64 7.34 0.89 1.00
N CYS A 65 7.91 1.32 -0.13
CA CYS A 65 9.28 1.00 -0.54
C CYS A 65 10.32 1.67 0.37
N GLU A 66 10.15 2.96 0.70
CA GLU A 66 11.03 3.68 1.65
C GLU A 66 11.11 2.98 3.01
N MET A 67 9.97 2.48 3.52
CA MET A 67 9.93 1.73 4.78
C MET A 67 10.66 0.38 4.66
N ALA A 68 10.51 -0.32 3.54
CA ALA A 68 11.22 -1.58 3.32
C ALA A 68 12.74 -1.39 3.32
N GLU A 69 13.23 -0.28 2.77
CA GLU A 69 14.63 0.09 2.79
C GLU A 69 15.13 0.43 4.19
N ALA A 70 14.36 1.21 4.96
CA ALA A 70 14.70 1.53 6.34
C ALA A 70 14.88 0.26 7.19
N VAL A 71 14.00 -0.74 7.01
CA VAL A 71 14.10 -2.05 7.68
C VAL A 71 15.36 -2.80 7.25
N GLN A 72 15.69 -2.81 5.96
CA GLN A 72 16.91 -3.46 5.46
C GLN A 72 18.19 -2.76 5.96
N ALA A 73 18.19 -1.44 6.04
CA ALA A 73 19.32 -0.66 6.57
C ALA A 73 19.56 -0.98 8.05
N ALA A 74 18.49 -1.04 8.86
CA ALA A 74 18.57 -1.42 10.27
C ALA A 74 19.03 -2.88 10.49
N ALA A 75 18.72 -3.79 9.56
CA ALA A 75 19.19 -5.17 9.63
C ALA A 75 20.69 -5.34 9.28
N ARG A 76 21.32 -4.31 8.69
CA ARG A 76 22.76 -4.30 8.33
C ARG A 76 23.65 -3.64 9.39
N SER A 77 23.07 -3.03 10.42
CA SER A 77 23.77 -2.39 11.56
C SER A 77 23.81 -3.27 12.79
#